data_AF-A0A8T5RZ83-F1
#
_entry.id   AF-A0A8T5RZ83-F1
#
_cell.length_a   1.000
_cell.length_b   1.000
_cell.length_c   1.000
_cell.angle_alpha   90.00
_cell.angle_beta   90.00
_cell.angle_gamma   90.00
#
_symmetry.space_group_name_H-M   'P 1'
#
loop_
_entity.id
_entity.type
_entity.pdbx_description
1 polymer ?
#
loop_
_entity_poly.entity_id
_entity_poly.type
_entity_poly.pdbx_seq_one_letter_code
_entity_poly.pdbx_strand_id
1 'polypeptide(L)'
;LWYIEQGISGAAFSDHGNIRGALSAREFVEKNGSDFTVWTAQEWTNHETNPEIHINYYGLEEEIVPPESYTPGGPKVMNASELISYVKANGGYIIVNHYHYEPNPEGGFGTPYTLDQLEGWGVDGFEIINGGSYNKYTQIRQFCLDNNLTCIAGSDIHTNEDLNTFIKLKLDDPNNKTLPNIFKNLKNNTHETIAIQFYPNILDLPGELTDLGLYVLEDFINYFLNIDTYQALSWIMWSSTVYILFVLFYKKIKKVELNHLKYKIN
;
A
#
# COMPACT_ATOMS: atom_id res chain seq x y z
N LEU A 1 -2.95 13.79 -11.69
CA LEU A 1 -4.15 13.37 -12.43
C LEU A 1 -4.63 12.00 -11.98
N TRP A 2 -3.77 10.98 -11.94
CA TRP A 2 -4.13 9.61 -11.56
C TRP A 2 -5.06 9.49 -10.32
N TYR A 3 -4.74 10.07 -9.15
CA TYR A 3 -5.65 10.04 -7.99
C TYR A 3 -7.04 10.66 -8.23
N ILE A 4 -7.12 11.74 -9.03
CA ILE A 4 -8.39 12.39 -9.39
C ILE A 4 -9.22 11.46 -10.28
N GLU A 5 -8.57 10.76 -11.22
CA GLU A 5 -9.21 9.81 -12.14
C GLU A 5 -9.72 8.55 -11.40
N GLN A 6 -9.10 8.19 -10.28
CA GLN A 6 -9.55 7.12 -9.38
C GLN A 6 -10.77 7.55 -8.51
N GLY A 7 -11.21 8.81 -8.58
CA GLY A 7 -12.45 9.27 -7.97
C GLY A 7 -12.36 9.67 -6.49
N ILE A 8 -11.16 9.83 -5.93
CA ILE A 8 -10.99 10.35 -4.55
C ILE A 8 -10.90 11.88 -4.52
N SER A 9 -11.35 12.50 -3.43
CA SER A 9 -11.46 13.96 -3.30
C SER A 9 -10.22 14.66 -2.72
N GLY A 10 -9.27 13.88 -2.22
CA GLY A 10 -8.02 14.39 -1.67
C GLY A 10 -7.11 13.27 -1.20
N ALA A 11 -5.83 13.58 -1.02
CA ALA A 11 -4.82 12.64 -0.56
C ALA A 11 -3.78 13.34 0.32
N ALA A 12 -3.27 12.60 1.30
CA ALA A 12 -2.04 12.96 1.98
C ALA A 12 -0.89 12.27 1.25
N PHE A 13 0.13 13.05 0.88
CA PHE A 13 1.35 12.52 0.26
C PHE A 13 2.42 12.47 1.34
N SER A 14 2.97 11.29 1.60
CA SER A 14 3.89 11.02 2.71
C SER A 14 5.16 10.34 2.20
N ASP A 15 5.99 11.06 1.44
CA ASP A 15 7.25 10.49 0.96
C ASP A 15 8.20 10.20 2.15
N HIS A 16 9.05 9.18 1.99
CA HIS A 16 10.08 8.86 2.98
C HIS A 16 11.05 10.04 3.19
N GLY A 17 11.09 10.53 4.43
CA GLY A 17 12.11 11.50 4.89
C GLY A 17 12.04 12.90 4.26
N ASN A 18 11.02 13.22 3.46
CA ASN A 18 10.86 14.54 2.84
C ASN A 18 9.41 14.85 2.44
N ILE A 19 9.08 16.13 2.21
CA ILE A 19 7.71 16.57 1.84
C ILE A 19 7.58 17.00 0.38
N ARG A 20 8.56 16.70 -0.48
CA ARG A 20 8.68 17.32 -1.81
C ARG A 20 7.57 16.89 -2.76
N GLY A 21 7.15 15.63 -2.71
CA GLY A 21 6.04 15.14 -3.51
C GLY A 21 4.72 15.79 -3.09
N ALA A 22 4.49 15.98 -1.79
CA ALA A 22 3.33 16.71 -1.30
C ALA A 22 3.29 18.17 -1.78
N LEU A 23 4.41 18.88 -1.67
CA LEU A 23 4.52 20.27 -2.15
C LEU A 23 4.30 20.37 -3.67
N SER A 24 4.88 19.43 -4.42
CA SER A 24 4.74 19.36 -5.88
C SER A 24 3.29 19.02 -6.29
N ALA A 25 2.62 18.12 -5.58
CA ALA A 25 1.22 17.79 -5.80
C ALA A 25 0.30 18.99 -5.50
N ARG A 26 0.57 19.73 -4.42
CA ARG A 26 -0.16 20.95 -4.07
C ARG A 26 0.00 22.02 -5.15
N GLU A 27 1.23 22.31 -5.58
CA GLU A 27 1.48 23.26 -6.68
C GLU A 27 0.75 22.84 -7.97
N PHE A 28 0.77 21.55 -8.29
CA PHE A 28 0.05 21.02 -9.45
C PHE A 28 -1.46 21.30 -9.36
N VAL A 29 -2.08 21.02 -8.21
CA VAL A 29 -3.52 21.23 -8.00
C VAL A 29 -3.88 22.71 -8.12
N GLU A 30 -3.09 23.59 -7.48
CA GLU A 30 -3.30 25.05 -7.50
C GLU A 30 -3.17 25.62 -8.91
N LYS A 31 -2.11 25.24 -9.63
CA LYS A 31 -1.84 25.71 -10.99
C LYS A 31 -2.91 25.28 -11.99
N ASN A 32 -3.50 24.10 -11.80
CA ASN A 32 -4.52 23.55 -12.69
C ASN A 32 -5.96 23.83 -12.22
N GLY A 33 -6.15 24.51 -11.07
CA GLY A 33 -7.48 24.78 -10.51
C GLY A 33 -8.32 23.51 -10.28
N SER A 34 -7.66 22.41 -9.90
CA SER A 34 -8.34 21.12 -9.70
C SER A 34 -9.09 21.10 -8.36
N ASP A 35 -10.32 20.57 -8.33
CA ASP A 35 -11.04 20.31 -7.07
C ASP A 35 -10.50 19.02 -6.41
N PHE A 36 -9.28 19.11 -5.89
CA PHE A 36 -8.60 18.04 -5.19
C PHE A 36 -7.88 18.62 -3.97
N THR A 37 -8.00 17.99 -2.81
CA THR A 37 -7.30 18.47 -1.61
C THR A 37 -5.99 17.73 -1.40
N VAL A 38 -4.89 18.48 -1.22
CA VAL A 38 -3.58 17.91 -0.89
C VAL A 38 -3.29 18.23 0.57
N TRP A 39 -3.04 17.19 1.36
CA TRP A 39 -2.50 17.34 2.71
C TRP A 39 -1.01 16.99 2.71
N THR A 40 -0.19 17.88 3.25
CA THR A 40 1.24 17.59 3.44
C THR A 40 1.40 16.61 4.60
N ALA A 41 2.07 15.51 4.31
CA ALA A 41 2.53 14.54 5.29
C ALA A 41 3.97 14.14 4.95
N GLN A 42 4.61 13.43 5.87
CA GLN A 42 5.87 12.76 5.62
C GLN A 42 5.85 11.42 6.32
N GLU A 43 6.38 10.39 5.66
CA GLU A 43 6.70 9.14 6.31
C GLU A 43 8.09 9.25 6.93
N TRP A 44 8.14 9.35 8.25
CA TRP A 44 9.37 9.16 9.02
C TRP A 44 9.58 7.66 9.18
N THR A 45 10.72 7.16 8.69
CA THR A 45 11.04 5.73 8.71
C THR A 45 12.35 5.52 9.41
N ASN A 46 12.37 4.62 10.40
CA ASN A 46 13.58 4.12 11.02
C ASN A 46 13.81 2.67 10.58
N HIS A 47 14.89 2.44 9.83
CA HIS A 47 15.36 1.18 9.26
C HIS A 47 16.35 0.44 10.18
N GLU A 48 16.50 0.83 11.45
CA GLU A 48 17.34 0.09 12.40
C GLU A 48 16.94 -1.40 12.43
N THR A 49 17.95 -2.28 12.33
CA THR A 49 17.84 -3.63 11.77
C THR A 49 16.97 -4.62 12.51
N ASN A 50 16.40 -4.27 13.66
CA ASN A 50 15.32 -5.01 14.30
C ASN A 50 14.90 -4.25 15.57
N PRO A 51 13.79 -3.49 15.55
CA PRO A 51 12.82 -3.40 14.45
C PRO A 51 12.52 -2.01 13.87
N GLU A 52 12.15 -2.08 12.59
CA GLU A 52 11.73 -0.97 11.75
C GLU A 52 10.38 -0.41 12.18
N ILE A 53 10.22 0.91 12.05
CA ILE A 53 8.95 1.60 12.31
C ILE A 53 8.79 2.77 11.35
N HIS A 54 7.55 2.90 10.88
CA HIS A 54 7.12 3.95 9.97
C HIS A 54 6.04 4.78 10.66
N ILE A 55 6.20 6.09 10.60
CA ILE A 55 5.30 7.05 11.24
C ILE A 55 4.98 8.15 10.24
N ASN A 56 3.71 8.27 9.87
CA ASN A 56 3.24 9.45 9.18
C ASN A 56 2.97 10.57 10.18
N TYR A 57 3.59 11.73 9.94
CA TYR A 57 3.17 12.97 10.58
C TYR A 57 2.51 13.92 9.60
N TYR A 58 1.55 14.68 10.09
CA TYR A 58 0.73 15.59 9.30
C TYR A 58 0.71 16.98 9.92
N GLY A 59 0.60 18.00 9.07
CA GLY A 59 0.34 19.39 9.50
C GLY A 59 1.58 20.22 9.79
N LEU A 60 2.77 19.67 9.53
CA LEU A 60 4.03 20.40 9.58
C LEU A 60 4.65 20.43 8.17
N GLU A 61 5.16 21.58 7.77
CA GLU A 61 5.97 21.75 6.56
C GLU A 61 7.46 21.82 6.94
N GLU A 62 7.92 20.81 7.66
CA GLU A 62 9.31 20.64 8.10
C GLU A 62 9.72 19.20 7.82
N GLU A 63 10.91 18.99 7.28
CA GLU A 63 11.47 17.66 7.05
C GLU A 63 12.19 17.17 8.32
N ILE A 64 11.78 16.00 8.83
CA ILE A 64 12.35 15.38 10.03
C ILE A 64 12.75 13.94 9.69
N VAL A 65 13.96 13.51 10.04
CA VAL A 65 14.50 12.19 9.69
C VAL A 65 15.01 11.44 10.92
N PRO A 66 15.12 10.10 10.91
CA PRO A 66 15.72 9.36 12.01
C PRO A 66 17.23 9.64 12.12
N PRO A 67 17.87 9.31 13.26
CA PRO A 67 19.31 9.47 13.45
C PRO A 67 20.18 8.82 12.37
N GLU A 68 19.78 7.65 11.90
CA GLU A 68 20.49 6.91 10.84
C GLU A 68 20.49 7.61 9.47
N SER A 69 19.51 8.48 9.22
CA SER A 69 19.38 9.25 7.97
C SER A 69 20.02 10.64 8.07
N TYR A 70 20.77 10.90 9.14
CA TYR A 70 21.44 12.18 9.33
C TYR A 70 22.44 12.46 8.21
N THR A 71 22.35 13.66 7.67
CA THR A 71 23.33 14.22 6.75
C THR A 71 23.72 15.63 7.21
N PRO A 72 25.00 16.02 7.18
CA PRO A 72 25.42 17.38 7.56
C PRO A 72 24.71 18.45 6.71
N GLY A 73 24.02 19.37 7.37
CA GLY A 73 23.19 20.39 6.71
C GLY A 73 21.86 19.88 6.15
N GLY A 74 21.50 18.63 6.46
CA GLY A 74 20.25 18.00 6.07
C GLY A 74 19.07 18.33 6.99
N PRO A 75 17.98 17.56 6.88
CA PRO A 75 16.77 17.72 7.68
C PRO A 75 17.01 17.59 9.19
N LYS A 76 16.00 17.98 9.98
CA LYS A 76 16.05 17.86 11.43
C LYS A 76 16.07 16.41 11.85
N VAL A 77 16.86 16.07 12.85
CA VAL A 77 16.99 14.68 13.33
C VAL A 77 16.24 14.50 14.63
N MET A 78 15.44 13.45 14.71
CA MET A 78 14.72 13.04 15.92
C MET A 78 14.58 11.53 15.97
N ASN A 79 14.64 10.92 17.16
CA ASN A 79 14.12 9.58 17.37
C ASN A 79 12.58 9.56 17.40
N ALA A 80 11.96 8.38 17.44
CA ALA A 80 10.50 8.25 17.39
C ALA A 80 9.77 9.03 18.51
N SER A 81 10.23 8.93 19.76
CA SER A 81 9.60 9.61 20.90
C SER A 81 9.72 11.15 20.80
N GLU A 82 10.86 11.64 20.32
CA GLU A 82 11.12 13.06 20.09
C GLU A 82 10.27 13.61 18.96
N LEU A 83 10.18 12.86 17.85
CA LEU A 83 9.32 13.19 16.70
C LEU A 83 7.88 13.35 17.15
N ILE A 84 7.33 12.35 17.84
CA ILE A 84 5.94 12.35 18.31
C ILE A 84 5.71 13.58 19.20
N SER A 85 6.54 13.74 20.23
CA SER A 85 6.42 14.88 21.16
C SER A 85 6.50 16.23 20.44
N TYR A 86 7.42 16.37 19.49
CA TYR A 86 7.60 17.60 18.72
C TYR A 86 6.41 17.91 17.82
N VAL A 87 5.93 16.92 17.05
CA VAL A 87 4.77 17.10 16.16
C VAL A 87 3.53 17.47 16.97
N LYS A 88 3.28 16.78 18.09
CA LYS A 88 2.14 17.09 18.97
C LYS A 88 2.24 18.50 19.57
N ALA A 89 3.43 18.91 20.02
CA ALA A 89 3.66 20.26 20.55
C ALA A 89 3.44 21.37 19.51
N ASN A 90 3.57 21.05 18.22
CA ASN A 90 3.36 21.99 17.11
C ASN A 90 1.97 21.82 16.44
N GLY A 91 1.03 21.14 17.10
CA GLY A 91 -0.36 21.01 16.62
C GLY A 91 -0.54 20.06 15.44
N GLY A 92 0.48 19.24 15.15
CA GLY A 92 0.41 18.20 14.13
C GLY A 92 -0.25 16.91 14.63
N TYR A 93 -0.37 15.97 13.70
CA TYR A 93 -0.97 14.66 13.94
C TYR A 93 0.01 13.55 13.61
N ILE A 94 -0.08 12.44 14.32
CA ILE A 94 0.80 11.28 14.22
C ILE A 94 -0.03 10.03 14.01
N ILE A 95 0.34 9.27 12.98
CA ILE A 95 -0.19 7.94 12.73
C ILE A 95 0.99 6.98 12.58
N VAL A 96 0.91 5.83 13.24
CA VAL A 96 1.88 4.74 13.04
C VAL A 96 1.44 3.90 11.84
N ASN A 97 2.29 3.81 10.83
CA ASN A 97 1.98 3.13 9.56
C ASN A 97 2.22 1.63 9.69
N HIS A 98 1.42 0.86 8.94
CA HIS A 98 1.50 -0.59 8.68
C HIS A 98 2.16 -1.47 9.77
N TYR A 99 1.87 -1.15 11.04
CA TYR A 99 2.58 -1.71 12.18
C TYR A 99 2.40 -3.22 12.28
N HIS A 100 3.50 -3.95 12.46
CA HIS A 100 3.47 -5.40 12.63
C HIS A 100 3.22 -5.72 14.10
N TYR A 101 2.06 -6.29 14.46
CA TYR A 101 1.77 -6.64 15.86
C TYR A 101 2.50 -7.92 16.33
N GLU A 102 2.64 -8.91 15.45
CA GLU A 102 3.26 -10.19 15.80
C GLU A 102 4.79 -10.14 15.58
N PRO A 103 5.61 -10.46 16.60
CA PRO A 103 7.04 -10.68 16.40
C PRO A 103 7.23 -11.91 15.51
N ASN A 104 8.04 -11.80 14.45
CA ASN A 104 8.30 -12.93 13.56
C ASN A 104 8.90 -14.11 14.36
N PRO A 105 8.20 -15.27 14.44
CA PRO A 105 8.62 -16.42 15.23
C PRO A 105 9.90 -17.10 14.70
N GLU A 106 10.35 -16.78 13.48
CA GLU A 106 11.54 -17.35 12.84
C GLU A 106 12.78 -16.42 12.89
N GLY A 107 12.69 -15.30 13.61
CA GLY A 107 13.76 -14.30 13.65
C GLY A 107 13.63 -13.31 12.48
N GLY A 108 12.85 -12.28 12.69
CA GLY A 108 12.65 -11.13 11.80
C GLY A 108 11.84 -10.04 12.50
N PHE A 109 11.77 -8.86 11.89
CA PHE A 109 11.17 -7.61 12.39
C PHE A 109 10.23 -7.76 13.59
N GLY A 110 10.74 -7.47 14.79
CA GLY A 110 9.93 -7.33 16.01
C GLY A 110 9.09 -6.05 16.01
N THR A 111 8.41 -5.75 17.11
CA THR A 111 7.78 -4.43 17.35
C THR A 111 8.75 -3.55 18.14
N PRO A 112 9.16 -2.36 17.66
CA PRO A 112 10.17 -1.56 18.40
C PRO A 112 9.66 -1.06 19.73
N TYR A 113 8.34 -0.92 19.82
CA TYR A 113 7.62 -0.34 20.92
C TYR A 113 6.33 -1.13 21.13
N THR A 114 5.79 -1.10 22.34
CA THR A 114 4.43 -1.63 22.55
C THR A 114 3.40 -0.62 22.05
N LEU A 115 2.18 -1.08 21.76
CA LEU A 115 1.08 -0.16 21.41
C LEU A 115 0.81 0.84 22.55
N ASP A 116 0.84 0.38 23.80
CA ASP A 116 0.69 1.23 25.00
C ASP A 116 1.80 2.29 25.10
N GLN A 117 3.03 1.95 24.72
CA GLN A 117 4.14 2.90 24.71
C GLN A 117 3.95 4.00 23.66
N LEU A 118 3.51 3.62 22.45
CA LEU A 118 3.22 4.56 21.37
C LEU A 118 2.02 5.46 21.74
N GLU A 119 0.96 4.90 22.31
CA GLU A 119 -0.15 5.67 22.88
C GLU A 119 0.34 6.63 23.96
N GLY A 120 1.15 6.15 24.90
CA GLY A 120 1.72 6.96 25.99
C GLY A 120 2.61 8.11 25.51
N TRP A 121 3.21 7.99 24.31
CA TRP A 121 3.93 9.09 23.65
C TRP A 121 3.01 10.08 22.94
N GLY A 122 1.75 9.71 22.68
CA GLY A 122 0.72 10.61 22.16
C GLY A 122 0.46 10.47 20.65
N VAL A 123 0.61 9.28 20.08
CA VAL A 123 0.12 9.01 18.71
C VAL A 123 -1.39 9.26 18.61
N ASP A 124 -1.88 9.72 17.47
CA ASP A 124 -3.33 9.95 17.27
C ASP A 124 -4.05 8.70 16.76
N GLY A 125 -3.31 7.68 16.31
CA GLY A 125 -3.88 6.51 15.66
C GLY A 125 -2.85 5.58 15.04
N PHE A 126 -3.38 4.51 14.46
CA PHE A 126 -2.63 3.50 13.75
C PHE A 126 -3.29 3.19 12.41
N GLU A 127 -2.49 2.79 11.45
CA GLU A 127 -2.98 2.20 10.21
C GLU A 127 -3.50 0.79 10.49
N ILE A 128 -4.75 0.56 10.10
CA ILE A 128 -5.47 -0.72 10.28
C ILE A 128 -5.74 -1.44 8.96
N ILE A 129 -5.41 -0.80 7.83
CA ILE A 129 -5.45 -1.37 6.49
C ILE A 129 -4.36 -0.70 5.68
N ASN A 130 -3.54 -1.50 5.00
CA ASN A 130 -2.47 -1.03 4.13
C ASN A 130 -2.47 -1.84 2.83
N GLY A 131 -2.46 -1.19 1.67
CA GLY A 131 -2.26 -1.87 0.38
C GLY A 131 -3.23 -3.03 0.09
N GLY A 132 -4.48 -2.94 0.55
CA GLY A 132 -5.52 -3.97 0.41
C GLY A 132 -5.43 -5.09 1.47
N SER A 133 -4.42 -5.07 2.34
CA SER A 133 -4.26 -6.01 3.46
C SER A 133 -4.96 -5.49 4.72
N TYR A 134 -5.78 -6.33 5.34
CA TYR A 134 -6.55 -6.01 6.55
C TYR A 134 -6.44 -7.06 7.67
N ASN A 135 -6.17 -8.33 7.34
CA ASN A 135 -6.20 -9.44 8.31
C ASN A 135 -5.16 -9.29 9.44
N LYS A 136 -3.94 -8.83 9.13
CA LYS A 136 -2.87 -8.67 10.11
C LYS A 136 -3.09 -7.54 11.13
N TYR A 137 -4.11 -6.70 10.91
CA TYR A 137 -4.37 -5.50 11.71
C TYR A 137 -5.50 -5.66 12.72
N THR A 138 -6.07 -6.86 12.89
CA THR A 138 -7.23 -7.08 13.77
C THR A 138 -6.98 -6.64 15.21
N GLN A 139 -5.80 -6.94 15.77
CA GLN A 139 -5.41 -6.53 17.13
C GLN A 139 -5.18 -5.02 17.23
N ILE A 140 -4.50 -4.41 16.26
CA ILE A 140 -4.25 -2.96 16.22
C ILE A 140 -5.56 -2.19 16.08
N ARG A 141 -6.48 -2.68 15.24
CA ARG A 141 -7.83 -2.11 15.11
C ARG A 141 -8.57 -2.16 16.44
N GLN A 142 -8.54 -3.29 17.13
CA GLN A 142 -9.20 -3.40 18.43
C GLN A 142 -8.57 -2.44 19.46
N PHE A 143 -7.24 -2.36 19.49
CA PHE A 143 -6.51 -1.40 20.34
C PHE A 143 -6.91 0.05 20.07
N CYS A 144 -7.05 0.46 18.80
CA CYS A 144 -7.52 1.80 18.46
C CYS A 144 -8.93 2.09 18.99
N LEU A 145 -9.84 1.13 18.86
CA LEU A 145 -11.22 1.27 19.34
C LEU A 145 -11.30 1.35 20.87
N ASP A 146 -10.52 0.53 21.56
CA ASP A 146 -10.51 0.46 23.02
C ASP A 146 -9.89 1.72 23.65
N ASN A 147 -8.93 2.35 22.99
CA ASN A 147 -8.20 3.53 23.48
C ASN A 147 -8.61 4.84 22.81
N ASN A 148 -9.72 4.87 22.06
CA ASN A 148 -10.23 6.06 21.38
C ASN A 148 -9.18 6.74 20.46
N LEU A 149 -8.41 5.91 19.76
CA LEU A 149 -7.43 6.31 18.75
C LEU A 149 -8.03 6.18 17.35
N THR A 150 -7.46 6.91 16.41
CA THR A 150 -7.91 6.91 15.01
C THR A 150 -7.50 5.62 14.31
N CYS A 151 -8.48 4.95 13.68
CA CYS A 151 -8.23 3.83 12.77
C CYS A 151 -8.01 4.36 11.34
N ILE A 152 -6.78 4.47 10.83
CA ILE A 152 -6.54 4.96 9.45
C ILE A 152 -6.41 3.80 8.45
N ALA A 153 -6.57 4.11 7.16
CA ALA A 153 -6.22 3.21 6.07
C ALA A 153 -5.43 3.99 5.01
N GLY A 154 -4.38 3.38 4.47
CA GLY A 154 -3.51 3.97 3.44
C GLY A 154 -3.20 2.98 2.32
N SER A 155 -3.04 3.48 1.11
CA SER A 155 -2.72 2.64 -0.05
C SER A 155 -1.25 2.25 -0.13
N ASP A 156 -0.37 3.06 0.47
CA ASP A 156 1.09 2.90 0.41
C ASP A 156 1.60 2.65 -1.02
N ILE A 157 1.05 3.46 -1.92
CA ILE A 157 1.17 3.25 -3.35
C ILE A 157 2.45 3.90 -3.86
N HIS A 158 3.28 3.12 -4.54
CA HIS A 158 4.58 3.57 -5.03
C HIS A 158 4.60 3.77 -6.55
N THR A 159 3.57 3.31 -7.25
CA THR A 159 3.42 3.42 -8.71
C THR A 159 1.98 3.71 -9.10
N ASN A 160 1.74 4.11 -10.35
CA ASN A 160 0.37 4.33 -10.84
C ASN A 160 -0.31 2.99 -11.14
N GLU A 161 -0.88 2.36 -10.11
CA GLU A 161 -1.71 1.14 -10.18
C GLU A 161 -3.17 1.45 -9.85
N ASP A 162 -4.04 0.45 -9.68
CA ASP A 162 -5.41 0.70 -9.23
C ASP A 162 -5.44 0.98 -7.73
N LEU A 163 -6.26 1.95 -7.28
CA LEU A 163 -6.32 2.32 -5.87
C LEU A 163 -7.05 1.23 -5.08
N ASN A 164 -6.33 0.50 -4.24
CA ASN A 164 -6.89 -0.61 -3.44
C ASN A 164 -7.32 -0.23 -2.03
N THR A 165 -6.90 0.93 -1.50
CA THR A 165 -7.15 1.29 -0.10
C THR A 165 -7.42 2.77 0.03
N PHE A 166 -8.49 3.14 0.72
CA PHE A 166 -8.86 4.53 0.94
C PHE A 166 -9.85 4.67 2.10
N ILE A 167 -10.07 5.91 2.52
CA ILE A 167 -11.02 6.26 3.58
C ILE A 167 -12.19 7.02 3.00
N LYS A 168 -13.39 6.58 3.35
CA LYS A 168 -14.62 7.33 3.12
C LYS A 168 -15.02 8.02 4.42
N LEU A 169 -14.83 9.34 4.43
CA LEU A 169 -15.08 10.21 5.57
C LEU A 169 -16.21 11.19 5.26
N LYS A 170 -17.20 11.27 6.14
CA LYS A 170 -18.18 12.36 6.13
C LYS A 170 -17.71 13.48 7.05
N LEU A 171 -17.60 14.69 6.53
CA LEU A 171 -17.25 15.87 7.32
C LEU A 171 -18.50 16.53 7.89
N ASP A 172 -18.39 17.02 9.13
CA ASP A 172 -19.39 17.92 9.74
C ASP A 172 -19.66 19.15 8.84
N ASP A 173 -18.59 19.78 8.37
CA ASP A 173 -18.62 20.84 7.36
C ASP A 173 -17.87 20.35 6.10
N PRO A 174 -18.59 20.04 5.00
CA PRO A 174 -17.98 19.52 3.79
C PRO A 174 -17.09 20.53 3.05
N ASN A 175 -17.22 21.82 3.34
CA ASN A 175 -16.38 22.86 2.74
C ASN A 175 -15.05 23.05 3.49
N ASN A 176 -14.99 22.62 4.75
CA ASN A 176 -13.79 22.73 5.56
C ASN A 176 -12.92 21.47 5.43
N LYS A 177 -12.12 21.39 4.37
CA LYS A 177 -11.18 20.27 4.14
C LYS A 177 -9.82 20.48 4.83
N THR A 178 -9.74 21.35 5.83
CA THR A 178 -8.48 21.59 6.57
C THR A 178 -8.08 20.36 7.39
N LEU A 179 -6.78 20.15 7.56
CA LEU A 179 -6.26 19.00 8.31
C LEU A 179 -6.85 18.86 9.73
N PRO A 180 -7.01 19.95 10.53
CA PRO A 180 -7.66 19.83 11.83
C PRO A 180 -9.11 19.36 11.75
N ASN A 181 -9.86 19.77 10.72
CA ASN A 181 -11.23 19.30 10.55
C ASN A 181 -11.26 17.82 10.11
N ILE A 182 -10.34 17.39 9.24
CA ILE A 182 -10.21 15.97 8.87
C ILE A 182 -9.96 15.12 10.12
N PHE A 183 -8.93 15.43 10.91
CA PHE A 183 -8.58 14.66 12.09
C PHE A 183 -9.64 14.73 13.20
N LYS A 184 -10.35 15.86 13.34
CA LYS A 184 -11.52 15.95 14.22
C LYS A 184 -12.59 14.91 13.85
N ASN A 185 -12.90 14.76 12.57
CA ASN A 185 -13.93 13.82 12.12
C ASN A 185 -13.42 12.36 12.18
N LEU A 186 -12.15 12.11 11.85
CA LEU A 186 -11.52 10.79 11.95
C LEU A 186 -11.50 10.26 13.39
N LYS A 187 -11.28 11.13 14.37
CA LYS A 187 -11.22 10.76 15.80
C LYS A 187 -12.51 10.11 16.31
N ASN A 188 -13.65 10.40 15.69
CA ASN A 188 -14.93 9.79 16.06
C ASN A 188 -15.08 8.34 15.55
N ASN A 189 -14.15 7.85 14.71
CA ASN A 189 -14.18 6.52 14.10
C ASN A 189 -15.53 6.19 13.41
N THR A 190 -16.19 7.19 12.84
CA THR A 190 -17.44 7.02 12.06
C THR A 190 -17.19 6.89 10.55
N HIS A 191 -15.93 6.94 10.13
CA HIS A 191 -15.52 6.74 8.74
C HIS A 191 -15.47 5.26 8.38
N GLU A 192 -15.48 4.98 7.08
CA GLU A 192 -15.28 3.65 6.53
C GLU A 192 -13.85 3.56 5.99
N THR A 193 -13.07 2.59 6.48
CA THR A 193 -11.79 2.19 5.88
C THR A 193 -12.06 1.08 4.86
N ILE A 194 -11.68 1.30 3.60
CA ILE A 194 -12.02 0.41 2.48
C ILE A 194 -10.73 -0.27 1.99
N ALA A 195 -10.78 -1.59 1.86
CA ALA A 195 -9.74 -2.42 1.25
C ALA A 195 -10.33 -3.19 0.07
N ILE A 196 -9.64 -3.20 -1.05
CA ILE A 196 -9.99 -3.94 -2.25
C ILE A 196 -8.84 -4.91 -2.52
N GLN A 197 -9.12 -6.21 -2.46
CA GLN A 197 -8.19 -7.22 -2.93
C GLN A 197 -8.50 -7.46 -4.41
N PHE A 198 -7.67 -6.91 -5.31
CA PHE A 198 -7.87 -7.07 -6.76
C PHE A 198 -7.65 -8.51 -7.22
N TYR A 199 -6.76 -9.24 -6.54
CA TYR A 199 -6.40 -10.62 -6.86
C TYR A 199 -6.38 -11.45 -5.57
N PRO A 200 -7.55 -11.73 -4.96
CA PRO A 200 -7.57 -12.51 -3.74
C PRO A 200 -7.04 -13.92 -4.01
N ASN A 201 -6.14 -14.41 -3.15
CA ASN A 201 -5.74 -15.81 -3.14
C ASN A 201 -6.92 -16.64 -2.62
N ILE A 202 -7.73 -17.15 -3.55
CA ILE A 202 -8.86 -18.02 -3.25
C ILE A 202 -8.35 -19.40 -2.81
N LEU A 203 -7.24 -19.85 -3.42
CA LEU A 203 -6.46 -21.00 -2.99
C LEU A 203 -5.19 -20.50 -2.31
N ASP A 204 -4.95 -20.95 -1.08
CA ASP A 204 -3.75 -20.64 -0.31
C ASP A 204 -3.09 -21.97 0.06
N LEU A 205 -1.96 -22.30 -0.57
CA LEU A 205 -1.25 -23.56 -0.30
C LEU A 205 -0.36 -23.41 0.93
N PRO A 206 -0.16 -24.48 1.73
CA PRO A 206 0.80 -24.45 2.84
C PRO A 206 2.20 -24.02 2.39
N GLY A 207 2.89 -23.24 3.22
CA GLY A 207 4.23 -22.68 2.93
C GLY A 207 5.29 -23.71 2.51
N GLU A 208 5.22 -24.93 3.04
CA GLU A 208 6.12 -26.03 2.65
C GLU A 208 5.99 -26.41 1.16
N LEU A 209 4.81 -26.21 0.55
CA LEU A 209 4.57 -26.47 -0.86
C LEU A 209 5.05 -25.30 -1.74
N THR A 210 4.91 -24.06 -1.27
CA THR A 210 5.46 -22.89 -1.97
C THR A 210 6.98 -22.94 -2.06
N ASP A 211 7.64 -23.43 -1.00
CA ASP A 211 9.10 -23.60 -0.95
C ASP A 211 9.61 -24.65 -1.95
N LEU A 212 8.77 -25.61 -2.34
CA LEU A 212 9.04 -26.57 -3.41
C LEU A 212 8.83 -26.00 -4.83
N GLY A 213 8.54 -24.70 -4.93
CA GLY A 213 8.31 -24.01 -6.20
C GLY A 213 6.87 -24.06 -6.71
N LEU A 214 5.91 -24.53 -5.89
CA LEU A 214 4.50 -24.59 -6.30
C LEU A 214 3.80 -23.23 -6.28
N TYR A 215 4.46 -22.17 -5.82
CA TYR A 215 3.94 -20.80 -5.86
C TYR A 215 3.52 -20.40 -7.30
N VAL A 216 4.25 -20.83 -8.34
CA VAL A 216 3.89 -20.56 -9.74
C VAL A 216 2.56 -21.23 -10.12
N LEU A 217 2.33 -22.44 -9.62
CA LEU A 217 1.09 -23.17 -9.87
C LEU A 217 -0.07 -22.55 -9.09
N GLU A 218 0.17 -22.15 -7.85
CA GLU A 218 -0.78 -21.46 -7.00
C GLU A 218 -1.21 -20.13 -7.61
N ASP A 219 -0.26 -19.28 -8.01
CA ASP A 219 -0.53 -18.01 -8.71
C ASP A 219 -1.33 -18.24 -9.99
N PHE A 220 -0.98 -19.27 -10.76
CA PHE A 220 -1.70 -19.63 -11.98
C PHE A 220 -3.14 -20.06 -11.68
N ILE A 221 -3.36 -20.88 -10.65
CA ILE A 221 -4.70 -21.29 -10.26
C ILE A 221 -5.51 -20.08 -9.77
N ASN A 222 -4.94 -19.26 -8.88
CA ASN A 222 -5.58 -18.04 -8.38
C ASN A 222 -5.90 -17.07 -9.51
N TYR A 223 -5.05 -16.94 -10.52
CA TYR A 223 -5.37 -16.17 -11.72
C TYR A 223 -6.66 -16.67 -12.38
N PHE A 224 -6.78 -17.97 -12.67
CA PHE A 224 -7.99 -18.53 -13.28
C PHE A 224 -9.22 -18.48 -12.39
N LEU A 225 -9.05 -18.49 -11.07
CA LEU A 225 -10.17 -18.33 -10.14
C LEU A 225 -10.67 -16.89 -10.05
N ASN A 226 -9.86 -15.91 -10.47
CA ASN A 226 -10.18 -14.48 -10.41
C ASN A 226 -10.57 -13.85 -11.76
N ILE A 227 -10.42 -14.56 -12.88
CA ILE A 227 -10.82 -13.98 -14.18
C ILE A 227 -12.34 -13.89 -14.33
N ASP A 228 -12.80 -12.80 -14.95
CA ASP A 228 -14.21 -12.62 -15.28
C ASP A 228 -14.65 -13.47 -16.49
N THR A 229 -15.95 -13.44 -16.81
CA THR A 229 -16.51 -14.22 -17.93
C THR A 229 -15.92 -13.82 -19.28
N TYR A 230 -15.64 -12.54 -19.52
CA TYR A 230 -15.06 -12.07 -20.79
C TYR A 230 -13.60 -12.48 -20.92
N GLN A 231 -12.83 -12.39 -19.84
CA GLN A 231 -11.46 -12.86 -19.75
C GLN A 231 -11.39 -14.38 -19.96
N ALA A 232 -12.30 -15.15 -19.35
CA ALA A 232 -12.42 -16.59 -19.58
C ALA A 232 -12.73 -16.93 -21.05
N LEU A 233 -13.69 -16.22 -21.66
CA LEU A 233 -14.00 -16.37 -23.09
C LEU A 233 -12.80 -16.00 -23.97
N SER A 234 -12.08 -14.93 -23.64
CA SER A 234 -10.84 -14.54 -24.32
C SER A 234 -9.80 -15.65 -24.26
N TRP A 235 -9.57 -16.25 -23.09
CA TRP A 235 -8.68 -17.40 -22.94
C TRP A 235 -9.11 -18.59 -23.80
N ILE A 236 -10.39 -18.96 -23.77
CA ILE A 236 -10.91 -20.05 -24.59
C ILE A 236 -10.65 -19.77 -26.09
N MET A 237 -10.89 -18.54 -26.55
CA MET A 237 -10.65 -18.16 -27.95
C MET A 237 -9.15 -18.22 -28.31
N TRP A 238 -8.27 -17.68 -27.48
CA TRP A 238 -6.82 -17.68 -27.72
C TRP A 238 -6.25 -19.09 -27.68
N SER A 239 -6.58 -19.88 -26.66
CA SER A 239 -6.15 -21.27 -26.54
C SER A 239 -6.64 -22.13 -27.70
N SER A 240 -7.90 -21.95 -28.12
CA SER A 240 -8.45 -22.64 -29.30
C SER A 240 -7.72 -22.24 -30.58
N THR A 241 -7.42 -20.96 -30.76
CA THR A 241 -6.68 -20.45 -31.93
C THR A 241 -5.27 -21.01 -31.98
N VAL A 242 -4.54 -20.96 -30.87
CA VAL A 242 -3.19 -21.54 -30.75
C VAL A 242 -3.21 -23.04 -31.02
N TYR A 243 -4.17 -23.77 -30.46
CA TYR A 243 -4.31 -25.20 -30.71
C TYR A 243 -4.57 -25.51 -32.20
N ILE A 244 -5.45 -24.77 -32.85
CA ILE A 244 -5.71 -24.92 -34.30
C ILE A 244 -4.44 -24.65 -35.10
N LEU A 245 -3.72 -23.57 -34.80
CA LEU A 245 -2.45 -23.24 -35.46
C LEU A 245 -1.42 -24.35 -35.27
N PHE A 246 -1.30 -24.91 -34.06
CA PHE A 246 -0.41 -26.02 -33.77
C PHE A 246 -0.77 -27.26 -34.59
N VAL A 247 -2.06 -27.63 -34.65
CA VAL A 247 -2.53 -28.77 -35.46
C VAL A 247 -2.25 -28.55 -36.96
N LEU A 248 -2.47 -27.35 -37.47
CA LEU A 248 -2.19 -27.01 -38.87
C LEU A 248 -0.68 -27.07 -39.18
N PHE A 249 0.14 -26.53 -38.28
CA PHE A 249 1.60 -26.56 -38.40
C PHE A 249 2.14 -28.00 -38.32
N TYR A 250 1.67 -28.79 -37.37
CA TYR A 250 2.00 -30.21 -37.24
C TYR A 250 1.62 -30.99 -38.50
N LYS A 251 0.40 -30.78 -39.04
CA LYS A 251 -0.03 -31.39 -40.30
C LYS A 251 0.86 -30.96 -41.48
N LYS A 252 1.31 -29.70 -41.51
CA LYS A 252 2.21 -29.20 -42.56
C LYS A 252 3.58 -29.86 -42.46
N ILE A 253 4.19 -29.94 -41.27
CA ILE A 253 5.47 -30.63 -41.03
C ILE A 253 5.37 -32.10 -41.46
N LYS A 254 4.32 -32.80 -41.04
CA LYS A 254 4.14 -34.22 -41.39
C LYS A 254 4.01 -34.46 -42.90
N LYS A 255 3.51 -33.47 -43.65
CA LYS A 255 3.42 -33.51 -45.12
C LYS A 255 4.71 -33.09 -45.84
N VAL A 256 5.69 -32.51 -45.14
CA VAL A 256 7.02 -32.31 -45.71
C VAL A 256 7.63 -33.71 -45.87
N GLU A 257 7.73 -34.18 -47.11
CA GLU A 257 8.34 -35.48 -47.38
C GLU A 257 9.77 -35.51 -46.82
N LEU A 258 10.04 -36.50 -45.96
CA LEU A 258 11.39 -36.83 -45.44
C LEU A 258 12.43 -37.02 -46.55
N ASN A 259 12.00 -37.25 -47.79
CA ASN A 259 12.85 -37.37 -48.97
C ASN A 259 13.63 -36.08 -49.27
N HIS A 260 13.08 -34.90 -48.98
CA HIS A 260 13.77 -33.64 -49.26
C HIS A 260 14.85 -33.30 -48.22
N LEU A 261 14.73 -33.82 -46.98
CA LEU A 261 15.76 -33.69 -45.93
C LEU A 261 16.92 -34.67 -46.14
N LYS A 262 16.65 -35.89 -46.65
CA LYS A 262 17.71 -36.86 -47.00
C LYS A 262 18.63 -36.40 -48.13
N TYR A 263 18.13 -35.60 -49.08
CA TYR A 263 18.92 -35.11 -50.21
C TYR A 263 19.86 -33.93 -49.86
N LYS A 264 19.75 -33.35 -48.65
CA LYS A 264 20.57 -32.21 -48.20
C LYS A 264 21.66 -32.58 -47.19
N ILE A 265 21.70 -33.83 -46.73
CA ILE A 265 22.64 -34.34 -45.70
C ILE A 265 23.68 -35.32 -46.30
N ASN A 266 23.55 -35.68 -47.58
CA ASN A 266 24.61 -36.30 -48.40
C ASN A 266 25.17 -35.28 -49.38
#